data_AF-A0A258GC88-F1
#
_entry.id   AF-A0A258GC88-F1
#
_cell.length_a   1.000
_cell.length_b   1.000
_cell.length_c   1.000
_cell.angle_alpha   90.00
_cell.angle_beta   90.00
_cell.angle_gamma   90.00
#
_symmetry.space_group_name_H-M   'P 1'
#
loop_
_entity.id
_entity.type
_entity.pdbx_description
1 polymer ?
#
loop_
_entity_poly.entity_id
_entity_poly.type
_entity_poly.pdbx_seq_one_letter_code
_entity_poly.pdbx_strand_id
1 'polypeptide(L)'
;YARLGQLMKFVPMPVVTGFTAGIAVIIASSQIGDFLGLQAGKVPAEFLGKWEAYLNTIGTTSWPTLAVGAGSLAVILLLKRINPKLPGYLIAIGVASVAVLLLGLPVETVGARFPDMPTSLPMPEMPRFTLPMLRDVLPSAFTIAFLAGIEALLSAVVADGMTGYKHRPNQELIGQGVANLASALFGGLPATGAIARTATNIRAGAQTPMAGIFHSAALLVVLLVAGGLVAYVPMPALAAILLIVAWGMSEVERFRMLLRMEVGERVLLLLTFALTVLVDLTVAIGVGVTLASLLFMARISSATGVLADDLSIEDPGQRAALPQGVEVFRIAGPMFFGVAGDMLDTLTRIGQVPRA
;
A
#
# COMPACT_ATOMS: atom_id res chain seq x y z
N TYR A 1 -20.32 8.41 -9.06
CA TYR A 1 -20.58 8.26 -10.50
C TYR A 1 -20.17 6.91 -11.11
N ALA A 2 -19.11 6.21 -10.67
CA ALA A 2 -18.83 4.83 -11.14
C ALA A 2 -18.93 3.71 -10.07
N ARG A 3 -19.24 4.05 -8.81
CA ARG A 3 -19.34 3.13 -7.64
C ARG A 3 -18.15 2.16 -7.46
N LEU A 4 -16.96 2.52 -7.96
CA LEU A 4 -15.75 1.70 -7.96
C LEU A 4 -15.24 1.35 -6.55
N GLY A 5 -15.62 2.09 -5.51
CA GLY A 5 -15.26 1.74 -4.13
C GLY A 5 -15.79 0.39 -3.70
N GLN A 6 -16.88 -0.08 -4.31
CA GLN A 6 -17.38 -1.43 -4.10
C GLN A 6 -16.55 -2.50 -4.81
N LEU A 7 -15.74 -2.15 -5.81
CA LEU A 7 -14.89 -3.10 -6.53
C LEU A 7 -13.56 -3.34 -5.82
N MET A 8 -13.06 -2.34 -5.08
CA MET A 8 -11.78 -2.48 -4.34
C MET A 8 -11.83 -3.55 -3.25
N LYS A 9 -13.02 -3.92 -2.76
CA LYS A 9 -13.20 -5.06 -1.82
C LYS A 9 -12.83 -6.42 -2.43
N PHE A 10 -12.72 -6.51 -3.76
CA PHE A 10 -12.39 -7.74 -4.47
C PHE A 10 -10.90 -7.87 -4.78
N VAL A 11 -10.07 -6.88 -4.40
CA VAL A 11 -8.62 -6.97 -4.59
C VAL A 11 -8.07 -7.99 -3.58
N PRO A 12 -7.38 -9.05 -4.03
CA PRO A 12 -6.90 -10.06 -3.10
C PRO A 12 -5.82 -9.52 -2.16
N MET A 13 -5.92 -9.89 -0.89
CA MET A 13 -4.93 -9.55 0.13
C MET A 13 -3.48 -9.92 -0.23
N PRO A 14 -3.20 -11.03 -0.96
CA PRO A 14 -1.85 -11.32 -1.46
C PRO A 14 -1.26 -10.22 -2.34
N VAL A 15 -2.07 -9.58 -3.20
CA VAL A 15 -1.62 -8.50 -4.08
C VAL A 15 -1.25 -7.27 -3.25
N VAL A 16 -2.13 -6.86 -2.34
CA VAL A 16 -1.90 -5.69 -1.47
C VAL A 16 -0.67 -5.93 -0.58
N THR A 17 -0.56 -7.10 0.05
CA THR A 17 0.56 -7.39 0.97
C THR A 17 1.89 -7.48 0.23
N GLY A 18 1.93 -8.14 -0.94
CA GLY A 18 3.15 -8.26 -1.74
C GLY A 18 3.64 -6.89 -2.22
N PHE A 19 2.70 -6.05 -2.63
CA PHE A 19 2.95 -4.68 -3.03
C PHE A 19 3.45 -3.80 -1.88
N THR A 20 2.78 -3.78 -0.73
CA THR A 20 3.19 -2.98 0.44
C THR A 20 4.56 -3.41 0.96
N ALA A 21 4.83 -4.72 1.00
CA ALA A 21 6.16 -5.25 1.34
C ALA A 21 7.22 -4.83 0.31
N GLY A 22 6.87 -4.80 -0.98
CA GLY A 22 7.75 -4.32 -2.04
C GLY A 22 8.10 -2.83 -1.89
N ILE A 23 7.09 -1.99 -1.63
CA ILE A 23 7.31 -0.56 -1.32
C ILE A 23 8.23 -0.40 -0.11
N ALA A 24 8.00 -1.17 0.96
CA ALA A 24 8.85 -1.11 2.15
C ALA A 24 10.32 -1.40 1.81
N VAL A 25 10.59 -2.39 0.96
CA VAL A 25 11.95 -2.71 0.49
C VAL A 25 12.54 -1.57 -0.36
N ILE A 26 11.76 -0.96 -1.25
CA ILE A 26 12.21 0.18 -2.08
C ILE A 26 12.54 1.39 -1.20
N ILE A 27 11.66 1.72 -0.24
CA ILE A 27 11.90 2.79 0.72
C ILE A 27 13.17 2.49 1.49
N ALA A 28 13.28 1.33 2.14
CA ALA A 28 14.47 0.97 2.91
C ALA A 28 15.75 1.07 2.08
N SER A 29 15.72 0.56 0.84
CA SER A 29 16.85 0.63 -0.09
C SER A 29 17.22 2.06 -0.46
N SER A 30 16.23 2.93 -0.70
CA SER A 30 16.49 4.35 -0.99
C SER A 30 17.18 5.11 0.15
N GLN A 31 17.06 4.61 1.39
CA GLN A 31 17.64 5.25 2.57
C GLN A 31 19.06 4.78 2.89
N ILE A 32 19.53 3.66 2.31
CA ILE A 32 20.84 3.09 2.62
C ILE A 32 21.97 4.08 2.31
N GLY A 33 21.88 4.80 1.19
CA GLY A 33 22.88 5.80 0.80
C GLY A 33 23.05 6.90 1.85
N ASP A 34 21.94 7.50 2.29
CA ASP A 34 21.96 8.58 3.28
C ASP A 34 22.25 8.08 4.71
N PHE A 35 21.88 6.83 5.04
CA PHE A 35 22.16 6.22 6.35
C PHE A 35 23.64 5.89 6.53
N LEU A 36 24.31 5.39 5.48
CA LEU A 36 25.74 5.09 5.48
C LEU A 36 26.61 6.31 5.10
N GLY A 37 26.01 7.34 4.51
CA GLY A 37 26.71 8.50 3.97
C GLY A 37 27.57 8.17 2.76
N LEU A 38 27.07 7.34 1.84
CA LEU A 38 27.80 6.92 0.64
C LEU A 38 27.92 8.06 -0.38
N GLN A 39 29.10 8.19 -0.99
CA GLN A 39 29.33 9.13 -2.09
C GLN A 39 28.95 8.49 -3.44
N ALA A 40 27.71 8.04 -3.55
CA ALA A 40 27.24 7.27 -4.70
C ALA A 40 26.89 8.11 -5.95
N GLY A 41 27.07 9.44 -5.90
CA GLY A 41 26.79 10.35 -7.00
C GLY A 41 25.34 10.23 -7.50
N LYS A 42 25.15 10.10 -8.81
CA LYS A 42 23.82 9.81 -9.39
C LYS A 42 23.48 8.34 -9.20
N VAL A 43 22.69 8.06 -8.16
CA VAL A 43 22.15 6.73 -7.89
C VAL A 43 20.99 6.44 -8.86
N PRO A 44 21.01 5.31 -9.59
CA PRO A 44 19.89 4.91 -10.44
C PRO A 44 18.56 4.78 -9.65
N ALA A 45 17.44 5.05 -10.33
CA ALA A 45 16.12 4.89 -9.72
C ALA A 45 15.78 3.40 -9.47
N GLU A 46 16.14 2.56 -10.44
CA GLU A 46 15.93 1.11 -10.47
C GLU A 46 16.66 0.40 -9.32
N PHE A 47 16.01 -0.62 -8.75
CA PHE A 47 16.52 -1.30 -7.57
C PHE A 47 17.89 -1.96 -7.77
N LEU A 48 18.09 -2.70 -8.86
CA LEU A 48 19.34 -3.41 -9.11
C LEU A 48 20.50 -2.44 -9.37
N GLY A 49 20.32 -1.45 -10.24
CA GLY A 49 21.34 -0.43 -10.52
C GLY A 49 21.69 0.41 -9.28
N LYS A 50 20.72 0.64 -8.40
CA LYS A 50 20.94 1.31 -7.10
C LYS A 50 21.83 0.49 -6.18
N TRP A 51 21.56 -0.81 -6.04
CA TRP A 51 22.39 -1.69 -5.21
C TRP A 51 23.78 -1.91 -5.81
N GLU A 52 23.91 -1.97 -7.13
CA GLU A 52 25.23 -1.97 -7.79
C GLU A 52 26.03 -0.70 -7.44
N ALA A 53 25.40 0.48 -7.53
CA ALA A 53 26.04 1.74 -7.14
C ALA A 53 26.46 1.76 -5.66
N TYR A 54 25.62 1.24 -4.76
CA TYR A 54 25.95 1.15 -3.34
C TYR A 54 27.09 0.17 -3.06
N LEU A 55 27.09 -1.00 -3.69
CA LEU A 55 28.17 -1.98 -3.51
C LEU A 55 29.50 -1.45 -4.03
N ASN A 56 29.50 -0.73 -5.15
CA ASN A 56 30.70 -0.10 -5.71
C ASN A 56 31.25 1.05 -4.85
N THR A 57 30.40 1.69 -4.06
CA THR A 57 30.76 2.86 -3.23
C THR A 57 30.75 2.58 -1.73
N ILE A 58 30.54 1.33 -1.31
CA ILE A 58 30.42 0.96 0.11
C ILE A 58 31.68 1.33 0.92
N GLY A 59 32.86 1.33 0.28
CA GLY A 59 34.12 1.78 0.88
C GLY A 59 34.17 3.28 1.21
N THR A 60 33.24 4.08 0.68
CA THR A 60 33.14 5.53 0.95
C THR A 60 32.25 5.87 2.16
N THR A 61 31.90 4.87 2.96
CA THR A 61 31.05 5.02 4.16
C THR A 61 31.59 6.10 5.10
N SER A 62 30.73 7.05 5.46
CA SER A 62 31.05 8.12 6.42
C SER A 62 30.69 7.67 7.83
N TRP A 63 31.69 7.42 8.66
CA TRP A 63 31.49 7.05 10.07
C TRP A 63 30.68 8.07 10.88
N PRO A 64 30.89 9.40 10.75
CA PRO A 64 30.04 10.39 11.41
C PRO A 64 28.57 10.27 10.99
N THR A 65 28.30 10.09 9.69
CA THR A 65 26.93 9.93 9.17
C THR A 65 26.27 8.68 9.73
N LEU A 66 26.98 7.56 9.69
CA LEU A 66 26.51 6.29 10.25
C LEU A 66 26.24 6.41 11.76
N ALA A 67 27.12 7.07 12.51
CA ALA A 67 26.95 7.28 13.95
C ALA A 67 25.69 8.10 14.26
N VAL A 68 25.42 9.17 13.49
CA VAL A 68 24.20 9.98 13.66
C VAL A 68 22.95 9.18 13.29
N GLY A 69 22.98 8.41 12.20
CA GLY A 69 21.86 7.56 11.78
C GLY A 69 21.56 6.45 12.79
N ALA A 70 22.58 5.70 13.19
CA ALA A 70 22.48 4.65 14.20
C ALA A 70 22.08 5.21 15.57
N GLY A 71 22.61 6.36 15.96
CA GLY A 71 22.24 7.06 17.18
C GLY A 71 20.77 7.50 17.16
N SER A 72 20.30 8.06 16.04
CA SER A 72 18.89 8.42 15.85
C SER A 72 17.97 7.21 15.95
N LEU A 73 18.34 6.10 15.29
CA LEU A 73 17.63 4.82 15.39
C LEU A 73 17.58 4.31 16.83
N ALA A 74 18.70 4.33 17.54
CA ALA A 74 18.79 3.90 18.94
C ALA A 74 17.90 4.76 19.85
N VAL A 75 17.90 6.09 19.68
CA VAL A 75 17.02 7.01 20.43
C VAL A 75 15.56 6.66 20.21
N ILE A 76 15.14 6.43 18.96
CA ILE A 76 13.76 6.07 18.63
C ILE A 76 13.35 4.76 19.32
N LEU A 77 14.18 3.73 19.21
CA LEU A 77 13.91 2.41 19.80
C LEU A 77 13.90 2.46 21.33
N LEU A 78 14.83 3.21 21.93
CA LEU A 78 14.91 3.38 23.37
C LEU A 78 13.69 4.14 23.92
N LEU A 79 13.29 5.24 23.27
CA LEU A 79 12.10 6.00 23.67
C LEU A 79 10.83 5.16 23.54
N LYS A 80 10.70 4.37 22.48
CA LYS A 80 9.57 3.43 22.32
C LYS A 80 9.51 2.42 23.47
N ARG A 81 10.66 2.00 24.00
CA ARG A 81 10.76 1.07 25.13
C ARG A 81 10.50 1.73 26.49
N ILE A 82 11.01 2.94 26.71
CA ILE A 82 10.87 3.67 27.98
C ILE A 82 9.46 4.26 28.12
N ASN A 83 9.00 5.01 27.12
CA ASN A 83 7.69 5.64 27.13
C ASN A 83 7.14 5.80 25.70
N PRO A 84 6.27 4.89 25.25
CA PRO A 84 5.73 4.92 23.89
C PRO A 84 4.79 6.12 23.62
N LYS A 85 4.45 6.92 24.63
CA LYS A 85 3.65 8.15 24.45
C LYS A 85 4.50 9.35 23.99
N LEU A 86 5.83 9.27 24.12
CA LEU A 86 6.71 10.36 23.69
C LEU A 86 6.83 10.38 22.15
N PRO A 87 6.94 11.57 21.53
CA PRO A 87 7.09 11.70 20.08
C PRO A 87 8.52 11.33 19.65
N GLY A 88 8.83 10.03 19.65
CA GLY A 88 10.18 9.50 19.46
C GLY A 88 10.89 9.99 18.19
N TYR A 89 10.17 10.11 17.07
CA TYR A 89 10.73 10.64 15.82
C TYR A 89 11.13 12.11 15.91
N LEU A 90 10.30 12.97 16.53
CA LEU A 90 10.62 14.38 16.71
C LEU A 90 11.80 14.58 17.66
N ILE A 91 11.83 13.81 18.75
CA ILE A 91 12.95 13.87 19.71
C ILE A 91 14.25 13.43 19.04
N ALA A 92 14.23 12.34 18.26
CA ALA A 92 15.41 11.87 17.56
C ALA A 92 15.95 12.89 16.55
N ILE A 93 15.07 13.52 15.76
CA ILE A 93 15.46 14.63 14.86
C ILE A 93 16.07 15.78 15.65
N GLY A 94 15.40 16.25 16.71
CA GLY A 94 15.87 17.38 17.50
C GLY A 94 17.24 17.13 18.13
N VAL A 95 17.42 15.95 18.76
CA VAL A 95 18.70 15.55 19.37
C VAL A 95 19.79 15.42 18.30
N ALA A 96 19.49 14.79 17.17
CA ALA A 96 20.46 14.64 16.07
C ALA A 96 20.88 16.00 15.48
N SER A 97 19.92 16.90 15.23
CA SER A 97 20.19 18.27 14.75
C SER A 97 21.09 19.04 15.72
N VAL A 98 20.77 19.03 17.01
CA VAL A 98 21.58 19.71 18.04
C VAL A 98 22.96 19.09 18.13
N ALA A 99 23.08 17.75 18.11
CA ALA A 99 24.37 17.07 18.17
C ALA A 99 25.25 17.39 16.96
N VAL A 100 24.71 17.35 15.74
CA VAL A 100 25.45 17.69 14.52
C VAL A 100 25.92 19.15 14.56
N LEU A 101 25.06 20.08 15.00
CA LEU A 101 25.40 21.49 15.08
C LEU A 101 26.48 21.79 16.14
N LEU A 102 26.34 21.24 17.36
CA LEU A 102 27.26 21.53 18.47
C LEU A 102 28.61 20.84 18.29
N LEU A 103 28.64 19.65 17.72
CA LEU A 103 29.87 18.88 17.50
C LEU A 103 30.53 19.19 16.15
N GLY A 104 29.89 19.98 15.29
CA GLY A 104 30.40 20.31 13.96
C GLY A 104 30.61 19.08 13.08
N LEU A 105 29.73 18.08 13.17
CA LEU A 105 29.91 16.82 12.44
C LEU A 105 29.75 17.06 10.93
N PRO A 106 30.61 16.47 10.07
CA PRO A 106 30.54 16.62 8.62
C PRO A 106 29.43 15.70 8.06
N VAL A 107 28.19 16.02 8.40
CA VAL A 107 26.99 15.27 8.02
C VAL A 107 26.11 16.17 7.18
N GLU A 108 25.63 15.63 6.06
CA GLU A 108 24.76 16.37 5.18
C GLU A 108 23.39 16.62 5.83
N THR A 109 22.94 17.87 5.80
CA THR A 109 21.63 18.29 6.29
C THR A 109 20.67 18.56 5.13
N VAL A 110 19.37 18.63 5.42
CA VAL A 110 18.35 18.99 4.44
C VAL A 110 18.67 20.33 3.75
N GLY A 111 19.13 21.34 4.50
CA GLY A 111 19.47 22.64 3.94
C GLY A 111 20.71 22.62 3.05
N ALA A 112 21.68 21.74 3.34
CA ALA A 112 22.85 21.54 2.48
C ALA A 112 22.49 20.82 1.17
N ARG A 113 21.61 19.80 1.24
CA ARG A 113 21.15 19.04 0.08
C ARG A 113 20.17 19.83 -0.80
N PHE A 114 19.32 20.66 -0.18
CA PHE A 114 18.26 21.43 -0.83
C PHE A 114 18.39 22.93 -0.48
N PRO A 115 19.38 23.65 -1.03
CA PRO A 115 19.63 25.05 -0.71
C PRO A 115 18.48 25.99 -1.13
N ASP A 116 17.75 25.64 -2.20
CA ASP A 116 16.64 26.42 -2.74
C ASP A 116 15.27 25.99 -2.18
N MET A 117 15.24 25.35 -1.02
CA MET A 117 13.97 24.89 -0.42
C MET A 117 13.05 26.08 -0.15
N PRO A 118 11.78 26.05 -0.62
CA PRO A 118 10.86 27.16 -0.40
C PRO A 118 10.58 27.34 1.10
N THR A 119 10.74 28.57 1.57
CA THR A 119 10.52 28.96 2.98
C THR A 119 9.15 29.60 3.21
N SER A 120 8.41 29.88 2.13
CA SER A 120 7.05 30.44 2.16
C SER A 120 6.00 29.38 1.88
N LEU A 121 4.76 29.67 2.27
CA LEU A 121 3.62 28.84 1.92
C LEU A 121 3.42 28.87 0.38
N PRO A 122 3.31 27.71 -0.29
CA PRO A 122 3.02 27.69 -1.72
C PRO A 122 1.67 28.37 -1.98
N MET A 123 1.64 29.27 -2.96
CA MET A 123 0.38 29.85 -3.43
C MET A 123 -0.33 28.85 -4.33
N PRO A 124 -1.68 28.87 -4.37
CA PRO A 124 -2.42 27.97 -5.24
C PRO A 124 -2.13 28.30 -6.71
N GLU A 125 -1.60 27.32 -7.45
CA GLU A 125 -1.30 27.41 -8.87
C GLU A 125 -2.04 26.33 -9.65
N MET A 126 -2.57 26.70 -10.82
CA MET A 126 -3.19 25.74 -11.71
C MET A 126 -2.10 24.93 -12.43
N PRO A 127 -2.10 23.59 -12.31
CA PRO A 127 -1.12 22.77 -13.02
C PRO A 127 -1.31 22.91 -14.53
N ARG A 128 -0.20 22.91 -15.27
CA ARG A 128 -0.24 22.99 -16.74
C ARG A 128 -0.79 21.68 -17.29
N PHE A 129 -1.93 21.73 -17.98
CA PHE A 129 -2.51 20.56 -18.62
C PHE A 129 -2.17 20.55 -20.10
N THR A 130 -1.37 19.57 -20.53
CA THR A 130 -1.14 19.27 -21.95
C THR A 130 -1.47 17.81 -22.22
N LEU A 131 -1.95 17.51 -23.43
CA LEU A 131 -2.29 16.15 -23.82
C LEU A 131 -1.08 15.18 -23.75
N PRO A 132 0.16 15.59 -24.14
CA PRO A 132 1.34 14.76 -23.94
C PRO A 132 1.61 14.45 -22.47
N MET A 133 1.60 15.48 -21.60
CA MET A 133 1.80 15.28 -20.16
C MET A 133 0.76 14.32 -19.58
N LEU A 134 -0.51 14.48 -19.97
CA LEU A 134 -1.57 13.59 -19.51
C LEU A 134 -1.27 12.13 -19.89
N ARG A 135 -0.85 11.87 -21.14
CA ARG A 135 -0.50 10.52 -21.59
C ARG A 135 0.67 9.92 -20.80
N ASP A 136 1.66 10.73 -20.44
CA ASP A 136 2.86 10.29 -19.73
C ASP A 136 2.56 9.95 -18.26
N VAL A 137 1.71 10.75 -17.58
CA VAL A 137 1.44 10.56 -16.15
C VAL A 137 0.23 9.69 -15.85
N LEU A 138 -0.68 9.48 -16.82
CA LEU A 138 -1.94 8.74 -16.59
C LEU A 138 -1.74 7.33 -16.02
N PRO A 139 -0.78 6.51 -16.49
CA PRO A 139 -0.54 5.18 -15.90
C PRO A 139 -0.16 5.26 -14.42
N SER A 140 0.79 6.13 -14.07
CA SER A 140 1.23 6.33 -12.68
C SER A 140 0.13 6.94 -11.81
N ALA A 141 -0.63 7.90 -12.35
CA ALA A 141 -1.75 8.53 -11.66
C ALA A 141 -2.86 7.52 -11.34
N PHE A 142 -3.17 6.61 -12.27
CA PHE A 142 -4.14 5.54 -12.03
C PHE A 142 -3.66 4.59 -10.93
N THR A 143 -2.40 4.16 -10.99
CA THR A 143 -1.76 3.29 -9.98
C THR A 143 -1.79 3.93 -8.59
N ILE A 144 -1.40 5.20 -8.49
CA ILE A 144 -1.42 5.95 -7.23
C ILE A 144 -2.85 6.09 -6.72
N ALA A 145 -3.80 6.48 -7.57
CA ALA A 145 -5.21 6.64 -7.16
C ALA A 145 -5.83 5.31 -6.69
N PHE A 146 -5.50 4.22 -7.37
CA PHE A 146 -5.95 2.88 -7.00
C PHE A 146 -5.38 2.46 -5.64
N LEU A 147 -4.07 2.58 -5.45
CA LEU A 147 -3.41 2.25 -4.19
C LEU A 147 -3.93 3.12 -3.03
N ALA A 148 -3.97 4.43 -3.25
CA ALA A 148 -4.43 5.38 -2.26
C ALA A 148 -5.89 5.13 -1.90
N GLY A 149 -6.73 4.74 -2.87
CA GLY A 149 -8.10 4.32 -2.62
C GLY A 149 -8.19 3.06 -1.76
N ILE A 150 -7.37 2.04 -2.03
CA ILE A 150 -7.32 0.81 -1.23
C ILE A 150 -6.92 1.13 0.21
N GLU A 151 -5.84 1.89 0.42
CA GLU A 151 -5.37 2.24 1.76
C GLU A 151 -6.39 3.08 2.54
N ALA A 152 -7.06 4.03 1.87
CA ALA A 152 -8.12 4.82 2.49
C ALA A 152 -9.29 3.93 2.93
N LEU A 153 -9.74 3.01 2.08
CA LEU A 153 -10.81 2.07 2.45
C LEU A 153 -10.40 1.09 3.55
N LEU A 154 -9.17 0.55 3.51
CA LEU A 154 -8.65 -0.30 4.58
C LEU A 154 -8.59 0.45 5.91
N SER A 155 -8.14 1.70 5.89
CA SER A 155 -8.15 2.60 7.05
C SER A 155 -9.56 2.86 7.57
N ALA A 156 -10.52 3.09 6.67
CA ALA A 156 -11.93 3.28 7.02
C ALA A 156 -12.54 2.01 7.65
N VAL A 157 -12.25 0.82 7.13
CA VAL A 157 -12.72 -0.46 7.71
C VAL A 157 -12.16 -0.68 9.12
N VAL A 158 -10.89 -0.35 9.35
CA VAL A 158 -10.32 -0.42 10.71
C VAL A 158 -10.98 0.60 11.64
N ALA A 159 -11.21 1.83 11.17
CA ALA A 159 -11.90 2.86 11.94
C ALA A 159 -13.35 2.49 12.28
N ASP A 160 -14.08 1.90 11.33
CA ASP A 160 -15.43 1.35 11.54
C ASP A 160 -15.43 0.33 12.67
N GLY A 161 -14.49 -0.62 12.64
CA GLY A 161 -14.34 -1.63 13.68
C GLY A 161 -14.01 -1.07 15.07
N MET A 162 -13.32 0.07 15.14
CA MET A 162 -12.95 0.72 16.40
C MET A 162 -14.05 1.64 16.96
N THR A 163 -14.92 2.18 16.11
CA THR A 163 -15.92 3.19 16.49
C THR A 163 -17.35 2.66 16.48
N GLY A 164 -17.60 1.52 15.84
CA GLY A 164 -18.93 0.94 15.66
C GLY A 164 -19.76 1.57 14.54
N TYR A 165 -19.23 2.59 13.85
CA TYR A 165 -19.88 3.19 12.67
C TYR A 165 -19.57 2.40 11.39
N LYS A 166 -20.30 2.71 10.32
CA LYS A 166 -20.03 2.19 8.97
C LYS A 166 -19.79 3.33 8.01
N HIS A 167 -18.61 3.35 7.40
CA HIS A 167 -18.30 4.30 6.35
C HIS A 167 -19.08 4.02 5.06
N ARG A 168 -19.12 5.02 4.17
CA ARG A 168 -19.65 4.88 2.81
C ARG A 168 -18.46 4.87 1.84
N PRO A 169 -18.07 3.71 1.25
CA PRO A 169 -16.85 3.59 0.45
C PRO A 169 -16.75 4.60 -0.70
N ASN A 170 -17.85 4.87 -1.39
CA ASN A 170 -17.86 5.82 -2.49
C ASN A 170 -17.68 7.28 -2.03
N GLN A 171 -18.15 7.60 -0.84
CA GLN A 171 -18.00 8.94 -0.27
C GLN A 171 -16.55 9.17 0.19
N GLU A 172 -15.91 8.13 0.72
CA GLU A 172 -14.49 8.15 1.08
C GLU A 172 -13.62 8.48 -0.14
N LEU A 173 -13.85 7.79 -1.27
CA LEU A 173 -13.08 8.02 -2.49
C LEU A 173 -13.33 9.39 -3.12
N ILE A 174 -14.56 9.91 -3.04
CA ILE A 174 -14.85 11.27 -3.50
C ILE A 174 -14.12 12.28 -2.61
N GLY A 175 -14.17 12.11 -1.28
CA GLY A 175 -13.46 12.95 -0.33
C GLY A 175 -11.94 12.96 -0.59
N GLN A 176 -11.37 11.79 -0.80
CA GLN A 176 -9.96 11.63 -1.16
C GLN A 176 -9.62 12.28 -2.51
N GLY A 177 -10.47 12.14 -3.53
CA GLY A 177 -10.29 12.79 -4.82
C GLY A 177 -10.27 14.31 -4.70
N VAL A 178 -11.22 14.89 -3.96
CA VAL A 178 -11.26 16.34 -3.69
C VAL A 178 -10.03 16.80 -2.90
N ALA A 179 -9.61 16.04 -1.88
CA ALA A 179 -8.42 16.36 -1.12
C ALA A 179 -7.14 16.34 -1.99
N ASN A 180 -7.03 15.41 -2.93
CA ASN A 180 -5.89 15.32 -3.85
C ASN A 180 -5.90 16.42 -4.91
N LEU A 181 -7.08 16.82 -5.42
CA LEU A 181 -7.20 17.98 -6.29
C LEU A 181 -6.76 19.26 -5.56
N ALA A 182 -7.19 19.44 -4.31
CA ALA A 182 -6.74 20.55 -3.48
C ALA A 182 -5.22 20.49 -3.23
N SER A 183 -4.68 19.32 -2.87
CA SER A 183 -3.23 19.12 -2.68
C SER A 183 -2.43 19.56 -3.92
N ALA A 184 -2.87 19.14 -5.11
CA ALA A 184 -2.20 19.46 -6.37
C ALA A 184 -2.14 20.97 -6.67
N LEU A 185 -3.15 21.74 -6.28
CA LEU A 185 -3.14 23.21 -6.44
C LEU A 185 -2.04 23.88 -5.61
N PHE A 186 -1.65 23.30 -4.48
CA PHE A 186 -0.59 23.83 -3.62
C PHE A 186 0.77 23.16 -3.87
N GLY A 187 0.93 22.44 -5.00
CA GLY A 187 2.15 21.68 -5.29
C GLY A 187 2.37 20.47 -4.35
N GLY A 188 1.31 20.02 -3.68
CA GLY A 188 1.35 18.92 -2.73
C GLY A 188 1.44 17.56 -3.40
N LEU A 189 1.94 16.58 -2.65
CA LEU A 189 1.98 15.18 -3.06
C LEU A 189 0.60 14.51 -2.90
N PRO A 190 0.35 13.39 -3.60
CA PRO A 190 -0.86 12.60 -3.39
C PRO A 190 -1.02 12.17 -1.93
N ALA A 191 -2.23 12.33 -1.40
CA ALA A 191 -2.61 12.03 -0.02
C ALA A 191 -3.57 10.84 0.07
N THR A 192 -3.43 10.08 1.15
CA THR A 192 -4.22 8.86 1.41
C THR A 192 -4.50 8.69 2.91
N GLY A 193 -5.44 7.80 3.22
CA GLY A 193 -5.75 7.40 4.59
C GLY A 193 -4.60 6.59 5.21
N ALA A 194 -4.31 6.83 6.49
CA ALA A 194 -3.22 6.14 7.19
C ALA A 194 -3.77 5.42 8.43
N ILE A 195 -3.83 4.09 8.37
CA ILE A 195 -4.42 3.21 9.40
C ILE A 195 -3.88 3.56 10.80
N ALA A 196 -2.55 3.65 10.93
CA ALA A 196 -1.90 3.90 12.22
C ALA A 196 -2.26 5.26 12.81
N ARG A 197 -2.35 6.32 11.98
CA ARG A 197 -2.73 7.67 12.45
C ARG A 197 -4.19 7.70 12.86
N THR A 198 -5.08 7.14 12.05
CA THR A 198 -6.51 7.05 12.37
C THR A 198 -6.75 6.28 13.65
N ALA A 199 -6.14 5.11 13.81
CA ALA A 199 -6.28 4.28 15.01
C ALA A 199 -5.73 4.99 16.26
N THR A 200 -4.59 5.68 16.15
CA THR A 200 -4.03 6.48 17.26
C THR A 200 -4.96 7.62 17.64
N ASN A 201 -5.52 8.32 16.65
CA ASN A 201 -6.44 9.44 16.88
C ASN A 201 -7.73 8.97 17.60
N ILE A 202 -8.30 7.84 17.16
CA ILE A 202 -9.49 7.24 17.82
C ILE A 202 -9.15 6.82 19.26
N ARG A 203 -8.00 6.18 19.50
CA ARG A 203 -7.54 5.80 20.85
C ARG A 203 -7.27 7.00 21.75
N ALA A 204 -6.91 8.15 21.17
CA ALA A 204 -6.77 9.41 21.88
C ALA A 204 -8.13 10.08 22.20
N GLY A 205 -9.26 9.46 21.82
CA GLY A 205 -10.61 9.95 22.11
C GLY A 205 -11.23 10.81 21.01
N ALA A 206 -10.66 10.84 19.81
CA ALA A 206 -11.26 11.58 18.70
C ALA A 206 -12.60 10.96 18.27
N GLN A 207 -13.66 11.78 18.24
CA GLN A 207 -15.02 11.36 17.88
C GLN A 207 -15.60 12.10 16.67
N THR A 208 -14.97 13.20 16.22
CA THR A 208 -15.49 14.06 15.15
C THR A 208 -14.38 14.43 14.15
N PRO A 209 -14.74 14.84 12.92
CA PRO A 209 -13.78 15.32 11.92
C PRO A 209 -12.93 16.51 12.37
N MET A 210 -13.37 17.24 13.42
CA MET A 210 -12.62 18.36 13.99
C MET A 210 -11.21 17.98 14.42
N ALA A 211 -10.99 16.74 14.88
CA ALA A 211 -9.66 16.27 15.25
C ALA A 211 -8.66 16.35 14.08
N GLY A 212 -9.12 16.03 12.86
CA GLY A 212 -8.31 16.16 11.64
C GLY A 212 -8.00 17.61 11.31
N ILE A 213 -9.00 18.50 11.43
CA ILE A 213 -8.84 19.94 11.18
C ILE A 213 -7.82 20.55 12.16
N PHE A 214 -7.95 20.26 13.45
CA PHE A 214 -6.99 20.73 14.46
C PHE A 214 -5.58 20.16 14.23
N HIS A 215 -5.47 18.89 13.82
CA HIS A 215 -4.18 18.30 13.47
C HIS A 215 -3.53 19.01 12.28
N SER A 216 -4.27 19.29 11.21
CA SER A 216 -3.78 20.03 10.05
C SER A 216 -3.38 21.47 10.39
N ALA A 217 -4.17 22.16 11.22
CA ALA A 217 -3.86 23.50 11.68
C ALA A 217 -2.61 23.53 12.56
N ALA A 218 -2.46 22.57 13.49
CA ALA A 218 -1.26 22.44 14.31
C ALA A 218 -0.02 22.17 13.45
N LEU A 219 -0.13 21.27 12.45
CA LEU A 219 0.95 20.99 11.51
C LEU A 219 1.35 22.24 10.71
N LEU A 220 0.36 23.02 10.25
CA LEU A 220 0.61 24.28 9.55
C LEU A 220 1.35 25.30 10.44
N VAL A 221 0.92 25.48 11.70
CA VAL A 221 1.59 26.38 12.65
C VAL A 221 3.04 25.93 12.90
N VAL A 222 3.25 24.62 13.10
CA VAL A 222 4.60 24.06 13.27
C VAL A 222 5.45 24.32 12.02
N LEU A 223 4.91 24.13 10.82
CA LEU A 223 5.63 24.40 9.59
C LEU A 223 6.00 25.89 9.43
N LEU A 224 5.10 26.81 9.79
CA LEU A 224 5.34 28.25 9.69
C LEU A 224 6.37 28.75 10.71
N VAL A 225 6.38 28.18 11.92
CA VAL A 225 7.29 28.61 13.00
C VAL A 225 8.64 27.89 12.92
N ALA A 226 8.63 26.58 12.66
CA ALA A 226 9.80 25.72 12.68
C ALA A 226 10.31 25.36 11.28
N GLY A 227 9.75 25.92 10.20
CA GLY A 227 10.16 25.62 8.82
C GLY A 227 11.66 25.86 8.57
N GLY A 228 12.21 26.95 9.10
CA GLY A 228 13.65 27.22 9.04
C GLY A 228 14.52 26.20 9.79
N LEU A 229 13.97 25.53 10.81
CA LEU A 229 14.69 24.48 11.55
C LEU A 229 14.85 23.20 10.72
N VAL A 230 14.00 22.98 9.72
CA VAL A 230 14.07 21.81 8.83
C VAL A 230 15.41 21.74 8.10
N ALA A 231 16.01 22.89 7.77
CA ALA A 231 17.31 22.98 7.11
C ALA A 231 18.46 22.34 7.94
N TYR A 232 18.32 22.28 9.26
CA TYR A 232 19.30 21.70 10.18
C TYR A 232 19.09 20.21 10.45
N VAL A 233 18.08 19.59 9.83
CA VAL A 233 17.81 18.16 10.02
C VAL A 233 18.88 17.35 9.28
N PRO A 234 19.62 16.46 9.97
CA PRO A 234 20.60 15.59 9.31
C PRO A 234 19.89 14.55 8.43
N MET A 235 20.35 14.37 7.20
CA MET A 235 19.89 13.31 6.29
C MET A 235 19.92 11.90 6.92
N PRO A 236 20.97 11.46 7.65
CA PRO A 236 20.95 10.13 8.26
C PRO A 236 19.88 9.95 9.35
N ALA A 237 19.42 11.03 10.00
CA ALA A 237 18.33 10.96 10.96
C ALA A 237 16.98 10.71 10.26
N LEU A 238 16.75 11.34 9.11
CA LEU A 238 15.58 11.07 8.26
C LEU A 238 15.62 9.66 7.69
N ALA A 239 16.80 9.22 7.23
CA ALA A 239 17.02 7.85 6.77
C ALA A 239 16.69 6.82 7.84
N ALA A 240 17.14 7.04 9.09
CA ALA A 240 16.81 6.19 10.23
C ALA A 240 15.29 6.10 10.48
N ILE A 241 14.57 7.22 10.41
CA ILE A 241 13.11 7.24 10.56
C ILE A 241 12.45 6.44 9.44
N LEU A 242 12.85 6.69 8.18
CA LEU A 242 12.26 6.03 7.02
C LEU A 242 12.56 4.52 7.00
N LEU A 243 13.71 4.07 7.52
CA LEU A 243 13.99 2.65 7.74
C LEU A 243 13.04 1.99 8.75
N ILE A 244 12.74 2.68 9.86
CA ILE A 244 11.77 2.18 10.85
C ILE A 244 10.35 2.16 10.28
N VAL A 245 9.98 3.20 9.52
CA VAL A 245 8.68 3.28 8.85
C VAL A 245 8.55 2.16 7.82
N ALA A 246 9.57 1.94 6.99
CA ALA A 246 9.62 0.84 6.04
C ALA A 246 9.48 -0.53 6.76
N TRP A 247 10.21 -0.74 7.86
CA TRP A 247 10.07 -1.95 8.66
C TRP A 247 8.64 -2.15 9.16
N GLY A 248 8.01 -1.10 9.70
CA GLY A 248 6.62 -1.14 10.18
C GLY A 248 5.61 -1.40 9.07
N MET A 249 5.84 -0.87 7.87
CA MET A 249 4.97 -1.06 6.70
C MET A 249 5.13 -2.44 6.06
N SER A 250 6.27 -3.12 6.24
CA SER A 250 6.53 -4.40 5.59
C SER A 250 5.54 -5.52 5.90
N GLU A 251 4.77 -5.38 7.00
CA GLU A 251 3.83 -6.39 7.53
C GLU A 251 4.42 -7.81 7.47
N VAL A 252 5.67 -7.97 7.92
CA VAL A 252 6.46 -9.20 7.74
C VAL A 252 5.74 -10.45 8.27
N GLU A 253 4.93 -10.32 9.32
CA GLU A 253 4.12 -11.40 9.86
C GLU A 253 3.04 -11.84 8.87
N ARG A 254 2.32 -10.89 8.26
CA ARG A 254 1.30 -11.18 7.24
C ARG A 254 1.94 -11.75 5.98
N PHE A 255 3.07 -11.21 5.55
CA PHE A 255 3.83 -11.74 4.42
C PHE A 255 4.22 -13.21 4.65
N ARG A 256 4.77 -13.54 5.82
CA ARG A 256 5.14 -14.92 6.19
C ARG A 256 3.93 -15.85 6.30
N MET A 257 2.78 -15.35 6.77
CA MET A 257 1.55 -16.12 6.83
C MET A 257 1.05 -16.48 5.42
N LEU A 258 1.01 -15.51 4.50
CA LEU A 258 0.56 -15.71 3.12
C LEU A 258 1.49 -16.65 2.33
N LEU A 259 2.79 -16.67 2.65
CA LEU A 259 3.74 -17.64 2.06
C LEU A 259 3.41 -19.11 2.38
N ARG A 260 2.63 -19.35 3.44
CA ARG A 260 2.21 -20.70 3.88
C ARG A 260 0.83 -21.09 3.34
N MET A 261 0.17 -20.21 2.59
CA MET A 261 -1.15 -20.47 2.00
C MET A 261 -1.04 -21.27 0.69
N GLU A 262 -2.19 -21.51 0.06
CA GLU A 262 -2.28 -22.21 -1.22
C GLU A 262 -1.35 -21.63 -2.29
N VAL A 263 -0.94 -22.48 -3.23
CA VAL A 263 0.04 -22.13 -4.26
C VAL A 263 -0.38 -20.88 -5.05
N GLY A 264 -1.67 -20.74 -5.39
CA GLY A 264 -2.17 -19.58 -6.12
C GLY A 264 -1.95 -18.25 -5.37
N GLU A 265 -2.18 -18.23 -4.07
CA GLU A 265 -2.01 -17.02 -3.25
C GLU A 265 -0.55 -16.69 -3.02
N ARG A 266 0.27 -17.71 -2.77
CA ARG A 266 1.72 -17.57 -2.65
C ARG A 266 2.36 -17.05 -3.94
N VAL A 267 1.93 -17.55 -5.11
CA VAL A 267 2.41 -17.09 -6.41
C VAL A 267 2.03 -15.63 -6.64
N LEU A 268 0.77 -15.25 -6.37
CA LEU A 268 0.33 -13.85 -6.47
C LEU A 268 1.16 -12.92 -5.56
N LEU A 269 1.37 -13.32 -4.31
CA LEU A 269 2.18 -12.57 -3.34
C LEU A 269 3.61 -12.35 -3.85
N LEU A 270 4.30 -13.44 -4.21
CA LEU A 270 5.70 -13.38 -4.62
C LEU A 270 5.88 -12.63 -5.94
N LEU A 271 4.97 -12.83 -6.90
CA LEU A 271 5.01 -12.16 -8.19
C LEU A 271 4.80 -10.65 -8.03
N THR A 272 3.80 -10.24 -7.26
CA THR A 272 3.52 -8.81 -7.03
C THR A 272 4.66 -8.14 -6.26
N PHE A 273 5.21 -8.81 -5.25
CA PHE A 273 6.40 -8.35 -4.54
C PHE A 273 7.60 -8.19 -5.47
N ALA A 274 7.93 -9.21 -6.26
CA ALA A 274 9.08 -9.21 -7.16
C ALA A 274 8.95 -8.13 -8.25
N LEU A 275 7.78 -8.00 -8.87
CA LEU A 275 7.54 -6.96 -9.88
C LEU A 275 7.62 -5.56 -9.28
N THR A 276 7.14 -5.38 -8.05
CA THR A 276 7.24 -4.08 -7.37
C THR A 276 8.70 -3.70 -7.17
N VAL A 277 9.51 -4.61 -6.65
CA VAL A 277 10.92 -4.34 -6.30
C VAL A 277 11.80 -4.24 -7.55
N LEU A 278 11.63 -5.14 -8.52
CA LEU A 278 12.58 -5.31 -9.62
C LEU A 278 12.19 -4.57 -10.91
N VAL A 279 10.92 -4.22 -11.08
CA VAL A 279 10.41 -3.64 -12.34
C VAL A 279 9.85 -2.25 -12.10
N ASP A 280 8.59 -2.16 -11.69
CA ASP A 280 7.90 -0.91 -11.45
C ASP A 280 6.58 -1.15 -10.72
N LEU A 281 6.17 -0.16 -9.94
CA LEU A 281 4.93 -0.15 -9.17
C LEU A 281 3.68 -0.33 -10.04
N THR A 282 3.65 0.35 -11.20
CA THR A 282 2.54 0.35 -12.16
C THR A 282 2.38 -1.03 -12.77
N VAL A 283 3.49 -1.64 -13.18
CA VAL A 283 3.50 -3.00 -13.75
C VAL A 283 3.04 -4.02 -12.71
N ALA A 284 3.53 -3.90 -11.47
CA ALA A 284 3.17 -4.80 -10.38
C ALA A 284 1.66 -4.80 -10.10
N ILE A 285 1.03 -3.62 -10.02
CA ILE A 285 -0.43 -3.52 -9.83
C ILE A 285 -1.18 -4.05 -11.05
N GLY A 286 -0.80 -3.64 -12.26
CA GLY A 286 -1.48 -4.07 -13.48
C GLY A 286 -1.49 -5.58 -13.65
N VAL A 287 -0.33 -6.22 -13.51
CA VAL A 287 -0.20 -7.69 -13.59
C VAL A 287 -0.86 -8.36 -12.39
N GLY A 288 -0.63 -7.84 -11.17
CA GLY A 288 -1.16 -8.40 -9.94
C GLY A 288 -2.67 -8.48 -9.91
N VAL A 289 -3.36 -7.39 -10.25
CA VAL A 289 -4.83 -7.31 -10.29
C VAL A 289 -5.40 -8.16 -11.43
N THR A 290 -4.73 -8.19 -12.59
CA THR A 290 -5.17 -9.02 -13.73
C THR A 290 -5.05 -10.51 -13.43
N LEU A 291 -3.91 -10.95 -12.89
CA LEU A 291 -3.73 -12.35 -12.54
C LEU A 291 -4.64 -12.76 -11.38
N ALA A 292 -4.84 -11.88 -10.40
CA ALA A 292 -5.81 -12.07 -9.33
C ALA A 292 -7.24 -12.29 -9.84
N SER A 293 -7.70 -11.47 -10.79
CA SER A 293 -9.04 -11.61 -11.36
C SER A 293 -9.18 -12.90 -12.17
N LEU A 294 -8.17 -13.29 -12.94
CA LEU A 294 -8.14 -14.56 -13.66
C LEU A 294 -8.18 -15.77 -12.73
N LEU A 295 -7.37 -15.78 -11.66
CA LEU A 295 -7.37 -16.86 -10.68
C LEU A 295 -8.69 -16.94 -9.91
N PHE A 296 -9.29 -15.79 -9.60
CA PHE A 296 -10.62 -15.74 -8.99
C PHE A 296 -11.69 -16.32 -9.91
N MET A 297 -11.68 -15.95 -11.20
CA MET A 297 -12.58 -16.52 -12.20
C MET A 297 -12.37 -18.02 -12.37
N ALA A 298 -11.12 -18.50 -12.40
CA ALA A 298 -10.81 -19.92 -12.48
C ALA A 298 -11.30 -20.71 -11.25
N ARG A 299 -11.10 -20.17 -10.03
CA ARG A 299 -11.62 -20.78 -8.78
C ARG A 299 -13.13 -20.88 -8.79
N ILE A 300 -13.82 -19.82 -9.21
CA ILE A 300 -15.27 -19.83 -9.35
C ILE A 300 -15.71 -20.85 -10.40
N SER A 301 -15.03 -20.88 -11.56
CA SER A 301 -15.29 -21.86 -12.62
C SER A 301 -15.24 -23.29 -12.08
N SER A 302 -14.19 -23.63 -11.34
CA SER A 302 -14.02 -24.97 -10.75
C SER A 302 -15.02 -25.31 -9.64
N ALA A 303 -15.64 -24.31 -9.01
CA ALA A 303 -16.70 -24.51 -8.03
C ALA A 303 -18.08 -24.69 -8.68
N THR A 304 -18.17 -24.47 -9.99
CA THR A 304 -19.37 -24.71 -10.80
C THR A 304 -19.34 -26.17 -11.25
N GLY A 305 -20.31 -26.95 -10.79
CA GLY A 305 -20.42 -28.36 -11.13
C GLY A 305 -21.90 -28.77 -11.18
N VAL A 306 -22.22 -29.71 -12.06
CA VAL A 306 -23.50 -30.41 -11.98
C VAL A 306 -23.41 -31.33 -10.77
N LEU A 307 -24.14 -31.02 -9.70
CA LEU A 307 -24.26 -31.89 -8.54
C LEU A 307 -25.21 -33.04 -8.93
N ALA A 308 -24.74 -33.95 -9.78
CA ALA A 308 -25.49 -35.14 -10.12
C ALA A 308 -25.55 -36.13 -8.94
N ASP A 309 -24.59 -36.07 -8.02
CA ASP A 309 -24.33 -37.13 -7.03
C ASP A 309 -24.19 -36.63 -5.58
N ASP A 310 -24.59 -35.39 -5.27
CA ASP A 310 -24.55 -34.87 -3.90
C ASP A 310 -25.74 -35.40 -3.09
N LEU A 311 -25.63 -36.66 -2.66
CA LEU A 311 -26.56 -37.40 -1.80
C LEU A 311 -26.81 -36.73 -0.44
N SER A 312 -26.14 -35.63 -0.11
CA SER A 312 -26.24 -34.95 1.18
C SER A 312 -27.36 -33.91 1.28
N ILE A 313 -27.96 -33.51 0.15
CA ILE A 313 -28.93 -32.39 0.08
C ILE A 313 -30.31 -32.80 -0.48
N GLU A 314 -30.43 -33.97 -1.12
CA GLU A 314 -31.72 -34.47 -1.62
C GLU A 314 -32.34 -35.48 -0.65
N ASP A 315 -33.63 -35.32 -0.34
CA ASP A 315 -34.41 -36.33 0.38
C ASP A 315 -34.46 -37.59 -0.51
N PRO A 316 -33.94 -38.75 -0.09
CA PRO A 316 -33.84 -39.96 -0.93
C PRO A 316 -35.18 -40.38 -1.56
N GLY A 317 -36.31 -40.03 -0.94
CA GLY A 317 -37.64 -40.30 -1.46
C GLY A 317 -38.05 -39.45 -2.67
N GLN A 318 -37.46 -38.26 -2.86
CA GLN A 318 -37.86 -37.32 -3.91
C GLN A 318 -37.37 -37.75 -5.30
N ARG A 319 -36.18 -38.36 -5.35
CA ARG A 319 -35.60 -38.91 -6.59
C ARG A 319 -36.21 -40.26 -6.96
N ALA A 320 -36.57 -41.07 -5.97
CA ALA A 320 -37.31 -42.33 -6.15
C ALA A 320 -38.77 -42.12 -6.60
N ALA A 321 -39.35 -40.95 -6.34
CA ALA A 321 -40.70 -40.57 -6.79
C ALA A 321 -40.74 -40.04 -8.24
N LEU A 322 -39.59 -39.93 -8.93
CA LEU A 322 -39.56 -39.48 -10.31
C LEU A 322 -40.16 -40.54 -11.25
N PRO A 323 -41.01 -40.14 -12.22
CA PRO A 323 -41.52 -41.04 -13.24
C PRO A 323 -40.40 -41.69 -14.05
N GLN A 324 -40.64 -42.90 -14.54
CA GLN A 324 -39.67 -43.64 -15.35
C GLN A 324 -39.32 -42.83 -16.62
N GLY A 325 -38.04 -42.48 -16.79
CA GLY A 325 -37.55 -41.65 -17.90
C GLY A 325 -37.46 -40.14 -17.59
N VAL A 326 -37.69 -39.72 -16.34
CA VAL A 326 -37.48 -38.33 -15.89
C VAL A 326 -36.26 -38.26 -14.97
N GLU A 327 -35.33 -37.37 -15.30
CA GLU A 327 -34.14 -37.10 -14.49
C GLU A 327 -34.09 -35.60 -14.15
N VAL A 328 -33.74 -35.28 -12.91
CA VAL A 328 -33.67 -33.89 -12.41
C VAL A 328 -32.22 -33.54 -12.14
N PHE A 329 -31.78 -32.40 -12.69
CA PHE A 329 -30.43 -31.90 -12.49
C PHE A 329 -30.47 -30.60 -11.68
N ARG A 330 -29.62 -30.55 -10.65
CA ARG A 330 -29.32 -29.30 -9.96
C ARG A 330 -27.98 -28.77 -10.44
N ILE A 331 -28.05 -27.67 -11.19
CA ILE A 331 -26.87 -26.93 -11.61
C ILE A 331 -26.56 -25.92 -10.50
N ALA A 332 -25.40 -26.05 -9.88
CA ALA A 332 -24.96 -25.17 -8.80
C ALA A 332 -23.73 -24.36 -9.24
N GLY A 333 -23.75 -23.07 -8.89
CA GLY A 333 -22.69 -22.12 -9.20
C GLY A 333 -23.07 -21.10 -10.29
N PRO A 334 -22.20 -20.11 -10.56
CA PRO A 334 -22.48 -19.05 -11.51
C PRO A 334 -22.34 -19.52 -12.97
N MET A 335 -23.34 -19.17 -13.79
CA MET A 335 -23.40 -19.51 -15.21
C MET A 335 -22.70 -18.43 -16.04
N PHE A 336 -21.55 -18.76 -16.64
CA PHE A 336 -20.82 -17.86 -17.55
C PHE A 336 -20.06 -18.65 -18.62
N PHE A 337 -19.47 -17.95 -19.59
CA PHE A 337 -18.83 -18.57 -20.75
C PHE A 337 -17.78 -19.65 -20.41
N GLY A 338 -17.01 -19.44 -19.33
CA GLY A 338 -15.94 -20.35 -18.92
C GLY A 338 -16.39 -21.74 -18.50
N VAL A 339 -17.67 -21.92 -18.14
CA VAL A 339 -18.24 -23.21 -17.69
C VAL A 339 -19.21 -23.83 -18.70
N ALA A 340 -19.49 -23.14 -19.81
CA ALA A 340 -20.44 -23.61 -20.81
C ALA A 340 -20.00 -24.94 -21.45
N GLY A 341 -18.70 -25.10 -21.73
CA GLY A 341 -18.13 -26.33 -22.28
C GLY A 341 -18.26 -27.52 -21.34
N ASP A 342 -17.78 -27.37 -20.09
CA ASP A 342 -17.86 -28.43 -19.07
C ASP A 342 -19.31 -28.85 -18.80
N MET A 343 -20.26 -27.91 -18.84
CA MET A 343 -21.68 -28.22 -18.71
C MET A 343 -22.23 -29.00 -19.90
N LEU A 344 -21.92 -28.58 -21.13
CA LEU A 344 -22.32 -29.32 -22.33
C LEU A 344 -21.73 -30.73 -22.34
N ASP A 345 -20.46 -30.87 -21.96
CA ASP A 345 -19.78 -32.16 -21.86
C ASP A 345 -20.39 -33.05 -20.76
N THR A 346 -20.84 -32.46 -19.67
CA THR A 346 -21.53 -33.18 -18.58
C THR A 346 -22.91 -33.65 -19.04
N LEU A 347 -23.70 -32.77 -19.66
CA LEU A 347 -25.01 -33.13 -20.21
C LEU A 347 -24.91 -34.18 -21.33
N THR A 348 -23.88 -34.10 -22.17
CA THR A 348 -23.65 -35.05 -23.26
C THR A 348 -23.21 -36.42 -22.74
N ARG A 349 -22.41 -36.48 -21.67
CA ARG A 349 -22.00 -37.74 -21.03
C ARG A 349 -23.15 -38.54 -20.42
N ILE A 350 -24.24 -37.88 -20.04
CA ILE A 350 -25.40 -38.51 -19.39
C ILE A 350 -26.34 -39.16 -20.42
N GLY A 351 -26.16 -38.87 -21.71
CA GLY A 351 -26.39 -39.85 -22.79
C GLY A 351 -27.84 -40.09 -23.22
N GLN A 352 -28.86 -39.44 -22.65
CA GLN A 352 -30.24 -39.53 -23.16
C GLN A 352 -30.77 -38.16 -23.57
N VAL A 353 -31.03 -38.01 -24.86
CA VAL A 353 -31.73 -36.85 -25.42
C VAL A 353 -33.18 -36.93 -24.95
N PRO A 354 -33.72 -35.89 -24.28
CA PRO A 354 -35.11 -35.90 -23.83
C PRO A 354 -36.04 -36.08 -25.03
N ARG A 355 -37.09 -36.91 -24.86
CA ARG A 355 -38.15 -37.03 -25.87
C ARG A 355 -38.83 -35.67 -26.01
N ALA A 356 -38.87 -35.17 -27.24
CA ALA A 356 -39.43 -33.87 -27.62
C ALA A 356 -40.90 -33.70 -27.22
#